data_AF-A0A498KS14-F1
#
_entry.id   AF-A0A498KS14-F1
#
_cell.length_a   1.000
_cell.length_b   1.000
_cell.length_c   1.000
_cell.angle_alpha   90.00
_cell.angle_beta   90.00
_cell.angle_gamma   90.00
#
_symmetry.space_group_name_H-M   'P 1'
#
loop_
_entity.id
_entity.type
_entity.pdbx_description
1 polymer ?
#
loop_
_entity_poly.entity_id
_entity_poly.type
_entity_poly.pdbx_seq_one_letter_code
_entity_poly.pdbx_strand_id
1 'polypeptide(L)' 'MERETVVEAGVSFAAVLVFIAAVMGVGTTFGTNGNLSGTGGLAVLGAVVLFVVVMTLVGYWLSFRE' A
#
# COMPACT_ATOMS: atom_id res chain seq x y z
N MET A 1 7.94 24.56 -7.43
CA MET A 1 8.03 23.13 -7.13
C MET A 1 9.34 22.63 -7.71
N GLU A 2 10.29 22.27 -6.86
CA GLU A 2 11.52 21.64 -7.30
C GLU A 2 11.22 20.21 -7.75
N ARG A 3 11.96 19.70 -8.75
CA ARG A 3 11.70 18.37 -9.34
C ARG A 3 11.77 17.26 -8.29
N GLU A 4 12.57 17.47 -7.26
CA GLU A 4 12.74 16.58 -6.11
C GLU A 4 11.47 16.46 -5.27
N THR A 5 10.89 17.60 -4.85
CA THR A 5 9.63 17.65 -4.07
C THR A 5 8.47 16.98 -4.82
N VAL A 6 8.42 17.13 -6.15
CA VAL A 6 7.38 16.49 -6.97
C VAL A 6 7.54 14.97 -7.02
N VAL A 7 8.78 14.48 -7.09
CA VAL A 7 9.07 13.04 -7.10
C VAL A 7 8.72 12.41 -5.75
N GLU A 8 9.10 13.05 -4.65
CA GLU A 8 8.83 12.55 -3.30
C GLU A 8 7.32 12.47 -3.01
N ALA A 9 6.59 13.54 -3.34
CA ALA A 9 5.12 13.56 -3.23
C ALA A 9 4.47 12.53 -4.16
N GLY A 10 4.97 12.40 -5.39
CA GLY A 10 4.47 11.43 -6.37
C GLY A 10 4.67 9.98 -5.92
N VAL A 11 5.80 9.67 -5.31
CA VAL A 11 6.13 8.34 -4.79
C VAL A 11 5.24 7.98 -3.60
N SER A 12 5.05 8.90 -2.66
CA SER A 12 4.13 8.69 -1.53
C SER A 12 2.69 8.48 -2.01
N PHE A 13 2.24 9.28 -2.98
CA PHE A 13 0.92 9.12 -3.57
C PHE A 13 0.75 7.76 -4.28
N ALA A 14 1.76 7.33 -5.04
CA ALA A 14 1.75 6.03 -5.70
C ALA A 14 1.66 4.86 -4.69
N ALA A 15 2.40 4.94 -3.57
CA ALA A 15 2.33 3.92 -2.53
C ALA A 15 0.93 3.80 -1.90
N VAL A 16 0.26 4.93 -1.68
CA VAL A 16 -1.14 4.94 -1.18
C VAL A 16 -2.08 4.29 -2.19
N LEU A 17 -1.94 4.58 -3.48
CA LEU A 17 -2.76 3.94 -4.52
C LEU A 17 -2.57 2.42 -4.58
N VAL A 18 -1.33 1.96 -4.43
CA VAL A 18 -1.03 0.51 -4.37
C VAL A 18 -1.72 -0.12 -3.16
N PHE A 19 -1.69 0.52 -2.00
CA PHE A 19 -2.38 0.02 -0.81
C PHE A 19 -3.89 -0.07 -1.00
N ILE A 20 -4.50 0.98 -1.55
CA ILE A 20 -5.94 1.00 -1.85
C ILE A 20 -6.30 -0.15 -2.80
N ALA A 21 -5.52 -0.35 -3.86
CA ALA A 21 -5.74 -1.44 -4.81
C ALA A 21 -5.62 -2.82 -4.14
N ALA A 22 -4.66 -3.00 -3.24
CA ALA A 22 -4.50 -4.25 -2.48
C ALA A 22 -5.71 -4.53 -1.57
N VAL A 23 -6.17 -3.54 -0.80
CA VAL A 23 -7.33 -3.69 0.08
C VAL A 23 -8.61 -3.92 -0.73
N MET A 24 -8.78 -3.22 -1.85
CA MET A 24 -9.88 -3.46 -2.79
C MET A 24 -9.87 -4.89 -3.30
N GLY A 25 -8.71 -5.40 -3.74
CA GLY A 25 -8.55 -6.78 -4.20
C GLY A 25 -8.88 -7.81 -3.12
N VAL A 26 -8.48 -7.56 -1.87
CA VAL A 26 -8.87 -8.41 -0.73
C VAL A 26 -10.38 -8.36 -0.51
N GLY A 27 -10.99 -7.18 -0.54
CA GLY A 27 -12.43 -7.01 -0.36
C GLY A 27 -13.25 -7.71 -1.44
N THR A 28 -12.84 -7.63 -2.71
CA THR A 28 -13.54 -8.30 -3.82
C THR A 28 -13.35 -9.82 -3.82
N THR A 29 -12.24 -10.32 -3.28
CA THR A 29 -11.90 -11.76 -3.29
C THR A 29 -12.45 -12.49 -2.06
N PHE A 30 -12.38 -11.86 -0.89
CA PHE A 30 -12.73 -12.49 0.40
C PHE A 30 -13.98 -11.90 1.07
N GLY A 31 -14.60 -10.91 0.44
CA GLY A 31 -15.89 -10.37 0.85
C GLY A 31 -17.02 -11.33 0.50
N THR A 32 -17.89 -11.63 1.46
CA THR A 32 -19.10 -12.43 1.24
C THR A 32 -20.25 -11.76 1.96
N ASN A 33 -21.32 -11.42 1.24
CA ASN A 33 -22.52 -10.76 1.79
C ASN A 33 -22.22 -9.48 2.61
N GLY A 34 -21.26 -8.67 2.17
CA GLY A 34 -20.89 -7.42 2.84
C GLY A 34 -20.05 -7.58 4.09
N ASN A 35 -19.61 -8.81 4.41
CA ASN A 35 -18.73 -9.09 5.53
C ASN A 35 -17.43 -9.74 5.04
N LEU A 36 -16.33 -9.56 5.78
CA LEU A 36 -15.10 -10.29 5.49
C LEU A 36 -15.20 -11.70 6.07
N SER A 37 -14.89 -12.71 5.26
CA SER A 37 -14.65 -14.05 5.79
C SER A 37 -13.50 -14.05 6.81
N GLY A 38 -13.42 -15.05 7.69
CA GLY A 38 -12.32 -15.17 8.66
C GLY A 38 -10.93 -15.12 8.00
N THR A 39 -10.81 -15.67 6.79
CA THR A 39 -9.60 -15.57 5.95
C THR A 39 -9.39 -14.17 5.37
N GLY A 40 -10.46 -13.45 5.04
CA GLY A 40 -10.40 -12.06 4.57
C GLY A 40 -9.75 -11.13 5.59
N GLY A 41 -10.04 -11.32 6.89
CA GLY A 41 -9.39 -10.53 7.96
C GLY A 41 -7.87 -10.69 7.98
N LEU A 42 -7.39 -11.93 7.84
CA LEU A 42 -5.95 -12.22 7.71
C LEU A 42 -5.36 -11.65 6.42
N ALA A 43 -6.10 -11.69 5.32
CA ALA A 43 -5.67 -11.11 4.04
C ALA A 43 -5.52 -9.59 4.12
N VAL A 44 -6.42 -8.88 4.83
CA VAL A 44 -6.27 -7.44 5.09
C VAL A 44 -5.03 -7.17 5.95
N LEU A 45 -4.81 -7.97 7.00
CA LEU A 45 -3.61 -7.86 7.82
C LEU A 45 -2.34 -8.02 6.96
N GLY A 46 -2.32 -9.01 6.06
CA GLY A 46 -1.25 -9.21 5.09
C GLY A 46 -1.05 -8.01 4.15
N ALA A 47 -2.13 -7.38 3.68
CA ALA A 47 -2.06 -6.17 2.86
C ALA A 47 -1.47 -4.98 3.63
N VAL A 48 -1.77 -4.85 4.92
CA VAL A 48 -1.16 -3.82 5.79
C VAL A 48 0.33 -4.08 5.97
N VAL A 49 0.73 -5.31 6.27
CA VAL A 49 2.16 -5.67 6.38
C VAL A 49 2.90 -5.38 5.08
N LEU A 50 2.32 -5.77 3.94
CA LEU A 50 2.86 -5.47 2.61
C LEU A 50 3.04 -3.96 2.43
N PHE A 51 2.04 -3.16 2.77
CA PHE A 51 2.12 -1.71 2.66
C PHE A 51 3.26 -1.10 3.49
N VAL A 52 3.42 -1.55 4.73
CA VAL A 52 4.53 -1.10 5.60
C VAL A 52 5.88 -1.47 4.97
N VAL A 53 6.02 -2.68 4.44
CA VAL A 53 7.26 -3.11 3.76
C VAL A 53 7.52 -2.25 2.52
N VAL A 54 6.51 -1.99 1.69
CA VAL A 54 6.64 -1.12 0.51
C VAL A 54 7.08 0.28 0.93
N MET A 55 6.45 0.89 1.93
CA MET A 55 6.84 2.21 2.44
C MET A 55 8.26 2.22 3.01
N THR A 56 8.66 1.14 3.68
CA THR A 56 10.02 1.00 4.22
C THR A 56 11.04 0.92 3.09
N LEU A 57 10.78 0.12 2.06
CA LEU A 57 11.63 0.01 0.88
C LEU A 57 11.71 1.33 0.10
N VAL A 58 10.58 2.01 -0.06
CA VAL A 58 10.49 3.31 -0.71
C VAL A 58 11.32 4.34 0.05
N GLY A 59 11.15 4.46 1.37
CA GLY A 59 11.92 5.39 2.19
C GLY A 59 13.41 5.08 2.18
N TYR A 60 13.77 3.80 2.25
CA TYR A 60 15.17 3.36 2.14
C TYR A 60 15.76 3.71 0.77
N TRP A 61 15.01 3.51 -0.32
CA TRP A 61 15.47 3.79 -1.68
C TRP A 61 15.62 5.28 -1.97
N LEU A 62 14.74 6.11 -1.41
CA LEU A 62 14.88 7.58 -1.46
C LEU A 62 16.14 8.02 -0.71
N SER A 63 16.33 7.52 0.51
CA SER A 63 17.53 7.81 1.32
C SER A 63 18.84 7.36 0.67
N PHE A 64 18.82 6.38 -0.22
CA PHE A 64 20.02 5.92 -0.95
C PHE A 64 20.34 6.77 -2.18
N ARG A 65 19.41 7.65 -2.58
CA ARG A 65 19.53 8.52 -3.75
C ARG A 65 19.91 9.96 -3.39
N GLU A 66 19.83 10.29 -2.11
CA GLU A 66 20.47 11.45 -1.44
C GLU A 66 21.94 11.13 -1.12
#